data_AF-A0A9X4XK19-F1
#
_entry.id   AF-A0A9X4XK19-F1
#
_cell.length_a   1.000
_cell.length_b   1.000
_cell.length_c   1.000
_cell.angle_alpha   90.00
_cell.angle_beta   90.00
_cell.angle_gamma   90.00
#
_symmetry.space_group_name_H-M   'P 1'
#
loop_
_entity.id
_entity.type
_entity.pdbx_description
1 polymer ?
#
loop_
_entity_poly.entity_id
_entity_poly.type
_entity_poly.pdbx_seq_one_letter_code
_entity_poly.pdbx_strand_id
1 'polypeptide(L)' 'MKALVLYTLFVAMGGVAAALVGLYVEREFSEAAGLVVFLGLFFANFVTSWIAVILVIDGSLRNGLGRAEQTTLERQARTA' A
#
# COMPACT_ATOMS: atom_id res chain seq x y z
N MET A 1 14.96 -3.19 13.47
CA MET A 1 15.15 -4.22 12.42
C MET A 1 13.84 -4.56 11.69
N LYS A 2 12.77 -5.00 12.37
CA LYS A 2 11.51 -5.44 11.72
C LYS A 2 10.87 -4.40 10.78
N ALA A 3 10.87 -3.12 11.16
CA ALA A 3 10.33 -2.04 10.33
C ALA A 3 11.08 -1.86 9.01
N LEU A 4 12.41 -1.93 9.05
CA LEU A 4 13.24 -1.82 7.85
C LEU A 4 13.01 -3.00 6.91
N VAL A 5 12.88 -4.22 7.45
CA VAL A 5 12.56 -5.41 6.63
C VAL A 5 11.21 -5.26 5.93
N LEU A 6 10.16 -4.86 6.67
CA LEU A 6 8.84 -4.66 6.11
C LEU A 6 8.81 -3.54 5.07
N TYR A 7 9.53 -2.45 5.35
CA TYR A 7 9.69 -1.34 4.41
C TYR A 7 10.36 -1.80 3.12
N THR A 8 11.47 -2.53 3.21
CA THR A 8 12.16 -3.06 2.03
C THR A 8 11.26 -3.99 1.21
N LEU A 9 10.44 -4.81 1.85
CA LEU A 9 9.47 -5.67 1.15
C LEU A 9 8.42 -4.85 0.39
N PHE A 10 7.81 -3.85 1.03
CA PHE A 10 6.84 -2.99 0.35
C PHE A 10 7.46 -2.22 -0.81
N VAL A 11 8.66 -1.65 -0.60
CA VAL A 11 9.37 -0.92 -1.64
C VAL A 11 9.71 -1.84 -2.81
N ALA A 12 10.18 -3.07 -2.56
CA ALA A 12 10.49 -4.03 -3.61
C ALA A 12 9.25 -4.41 -4.43
N MET A 13 8.14 -4.72 -3.76
CA MET A 13 6.88 -5.06 -4.44
C MET A 13 6.34 -3.88 -5.25
N GLY A 14 6.33 -2.68 -4.68
CA GLY A 14 5.87 -1.48 -5.38
C GLY A 14 6.80 -1.08 -6.53
N GLY A 15 8.10 -1.34 -6.43
CA GLY A 15 9.05 -1.14 -7.51
C GLY A 15 8.77 -2.07 -8.70
N VAL A 16 8.48 -3.34 -8.44
CA VAL A 16 8.05 -4.29 -9.48
C VAL A 16 6.74 -3.82 -10.12
N ALA A 17 5.75 -3.39 -9.32
CA ALA A 17 4.49 -2.87 -9.84
C ALA A 17 4.68 -1.61 -10.71
N ALA A 18 5.51 -0.66 -10.26
CA ALA A 18 5.84 0.55 -11.02
C ALA A 18 6.50 0.19 -12.36
N ALA A 19 7.44 -0.76 -12.37
CA ALA A 19 8.08 -1.21 -13.60
C ALA A 19 7.08 -1.83 -14.58
N LEU A 20 6.18 -2.70 -14.09
CA LEU A 20 5.15 -3.32 -14.93
C LEU A 20 4.19 -2.27 -15.53
N VAL A 21 3.77 -1.29 -14.73
CA VAL A 21 2.89 -0.20 -15.20
C VAL A 21 3.63 0.70 -16.19
N GLY A 22 4.90 1.03 -15.93
CA GLY A 22 5.73 1.80 -16.86
C GLY A 22 5.87 1.12 -18.22
N LEU A 23 6.17 -0.18 -18.23
CA LEU A 23 6.25 -0.99 -19.45
C LEU A 23 4.92 -1.06 -20.22
N TYR A 24 3.80 -1.12 -19.49
CA TYR A 24 2.48 -1.08 -20.11
C TYR A 24 2.22 0.26 -20.80
N VAL A 25 2.51 1.38 -20.11
CA VAL A 25 2.35 2.73 -20.66
C VAL A 25 3.30 2.97 -21.84
N GLU A 26 4.53 2.49 -21.75
CA GLU A 26 5.51 2.57 -22.83
C GLU A 26 4.99 1.95 -24.12
N ARG A 27 4.38 0.76 -24.02
CA ARG A 27 3.81 0.03 -25.16
C ARG A 27 2.65 0.75 -25.82
N GLU A 28 1.83 1.45 -25.04
CA GLU A 28 0.60 2.06 -25.55
C GLU A 28 0.80 3.49 -26.05
N PHE A 29 1.74 4.24 -25.45
CA PHE A 29 1.89 5.67 -25.71
C PHE A 29 3.26 6.03 -26.28
N SER A 30 4.33 5.87 -25.50
CA SER A 30 5.72 6.13 -25.91
C SER A 30 6.70 5.79 -24.78
N GLU A 31 7.97 5.59 -25.12
CA GLU A 31 9.07 5.40 -24.17
C GLU A 31 9.16 6.53 -23.12
N ALA A 32 9.04 7.79 -23.54
CA ALA A 32 9.07 8.92 -22.63
C ALA A 32 7.90 8.91 -21.64
N ALA A 33 6.69 8.57 -22.08
CA ALA A 33 5.53 8.47 -21.21
C ALA A 33 5.68 7.33 -20.19
N GLY A 34 6.16 6.17 -20.64
CA GLY A 34 6.44 5.02 -19.77
C GLY A 34 7.48 5.34 -18.70
N LEU A 35 8.57 6.03 -19.09
CA LEU A 35 9.62 6.47 -18.17
C LEU A 35 9.08 7.43 -17.10
N VAL A 36 8.31 8.45 -17.50
CA VAL A 36 7.73 9.42 -16.56
C VAL A 36 6.79 8.72 -15.56
N VAL A 37 5.94 7.81 -16.04
CA VAL A 37 5.02 7.05 -15.17
C VAL A 37 5.79 6.12 -14.23
N PHE A 38 6.79 5.40 -14.74
CA PHE A 38 7.65 4.55 -13.92
C PHE A 38 8.32 5.35 -12.80
N LEU A 39 9.00 6.46 -13.13
CA LEU A 39 9.65 7.30 -12.13
C LEU A 39 8.65 7.85 -11.10
N GLY A 40 7.51 8.36 -11.56
CA GLY A 40 6.48 8.90 -10.69
C GLY A 40 5.98 7.88 -9.67
N LEU A 41 5.65 6.67 -10.14
CA LEU A 41 5.20 5.57 -9.29
C LEU A 41 6.33 5.04 -8.39
N PHE A 42 7.55 4.93 -8.91
CA PHE A 42 8.71 4.47 -8.15
C PHE A 42 9.04 5.41 -6.99
N PHE A 43 9.02 6.72 -7.20
CA PHE A 43 9.25 7.68 -6.11
C PHE A 43 8.06 7.76 -5.13
N ALA A 44 6.82 7.75 -5.64
CA ALA A 44 5.63 7.71 -4.78
C ALA A 44 5.62 6.47 -3.87
N ASN A 45 6.13 5.35 -4.38
CA ASN A 45 6.23 4.08 -3.65
C ASN A 45 7.03 4.18 -2.34
N PHE A 46 8.05 5.02 -2.24
CA PHE A 46 8.80 5.17 -0.98
C PHE A 46 7.91 5.78 0.11
N VAL A 47 7.14 6.82 -0.22
CA VAL A 47 6.25 7.48 0.74
C VAL A 47 5.09 6.57 1.12
N THR A 48 4.45 5.93 0.15
CA THR A 48 3.33 5.01 0.42
C THR A 48 3.78 3.78 1.20
N SER A 49 4.96 3.21 0.87
CA SER A 49 5.55 2.11 1.63
C SER A 49 5.85 2.50 3.06
N TRP A 50 6.35 3.71 3.31
CA TRP A 50 6.62 4.20 4.66
C TRP A 50 5.33 4.32 5.49
N ILE A 51 4.28 4.90 4.90
CA ILE A 51 2.96 5.00 5.53
C ILE A 51 2.40 3.60 5.82
N ALA A 52 2.49 2.68 4.86
CA ALA A 52 2.01 1.30 5.03
C ALA A 52 2.72 0.60 6.20
N VAL A 53 4.04 0.76 6.33
CA VAL A 53 4.81 0.21 7.46
C VAL A 53 4.31 0.74 8.80
N ILE A 54 4.09 2.06 8.91
CA ILE A 54 3.56 2.68 10.14
C ILE A 54 2.20 2.07 10.49
N LEU A 55 1.29 1.99 9.51
CA LEU A 55 -0.05 1.44 9.71
C LEU A 55 -0.04 -0.03 10.16
N VAL A 56 0.90 -0.83 9.63
CA VAL A 56 1.07 -2.24 10.01
C VAL A 56 1.67 -2.38 11.40
N ILE A 57 2.72 -1.61 11.72
CA ILE A 57 3.43 -1.71 13.00
C ILE A 57 2.61 -1.17 14.16
N ASP A 58 1.96 -0.02 13.98
CA ASP A 58 1.11 0.58 15.01
C ASP A 58 -0.17 -0.23 15.25
N GLY A 59 -0.43 -1.25 14.41
CA GLY A 59 -1.64 -2.06 14.50
C GLY A 59 -2.92 -1.27 14.22
N SER A 60 -2.80 -0.06 13.65
CA SER A 60 -3.91 0.85 13.36
C SER A 60 -5.00 0.16 12.54
N LEU A 61 -4.60 -0.65 11.55
CA LEU A 61 -5.51 -1.44 10.72
C LEU A 61 -6.28 -2.49 11.55
N ARG A 62 -5.62 -3.16 12.50
CA ARG A 62 -6.22 -4.19 13.36
C ARG A 62 -7.15 -3.58 14.41
N ASN A 63 -6.79 -2.44 14.98
CA ASN A 63 -7.57 -1.73 15.99
C ASN A 63 -8.82 -1.05 15.41
N GLY A 64 -8.79 -0.64 14.14
CA GLY A 64 -9.96 -0.13 13.42
C GLY A 64 -10.97 -1.22 13.10
N LEU A 65 -10.51 -2.34 12.54
CA LEU A 65 -11.37 -3.48 12.20
C LEU A 65 -11.98 -4.14 13.46
N GLY A 66 -11.20 -4.34 14.52
CA GLY A 66 -11.70 -4.93 15.75
C GLY A 66 -12.77 -4.08 16.46
N ARG A 67 -12.65 -2.74 16.41
CA ARG A 67 -13.70 -1.83 16.91
C ARG A 67 -14.97 -1.88 16.07
N ALA A 68 -14.85 -2.03 14.74
CA ALA A 68 -15.99 -2.18 13.86
C ALA A 68 -16.74 -3.51 14.10
N GLU A 69 -16.02 -4.59 14.35
CA GLU A 69 -16.63 -5.87 14.74
C GLU A 69 -17.31 -5.82 16.11
N GLN A 70 -16.69 -5.20 17.12
CA GLN A 70 -17.32 -5.07 18.44
C GLN A 70 -18.60 -4.24 18.39
N THR A 71 -18.60 -3.12 17.68
CA THR A 71 -19.79 -2.25 17.56
C THR A 71 -20.93 -2.90 16.78
N THR A 72 -20.64 -3.78 15.83
CA THR A 72 -21.67 -4.55 15.11
C THR A 72 -22.25 -5.67 15.97
N LEU A 73 -21.42 -6.38 16.73
CA LEU A 73 -21.87 -7.39 17.70
C LEU A 73 -22.72 -6.79 18.82
N GLU A 74 -22.33 -5.63 19.37
CA GLU A 74 -23.11 -4.91 20.38
C GLU A 74 -24.47 -4.44 19.85
N ARG A 75 -24.53 -4.00 18.58
CA ARG A 75 -25.80 -3.63 17.93
C ARG A 75 -26.72 -4.84 17.75
N GLN A 76 -26.18 -5.96 17.26
CA GLN A 76 -26.95 -7.19 17.08
C GLN A 76 -27.48 -7.73 18.41
N ALA A 77 -26.66 -7.72 19.47
CA ALA A 77 -27.06 -8.13 20.80
C ALA A 77 -28.13 -7.22 21.44
N ARG A 78 -28.23 -5.95 21.02
CA ARG A 78 -29.23 -5.00 21.51
C ARG A 78 -30.56 -5.06 20.76
N THR A 79 -30.58 -5.68 19.58
CA THR A 79 -31.77 -5.89 18.74
C THR A 79 -32.36 -7.29 18.82
N ALA A 80 -31.71 -8.22 19.52
CA ALA A 80 -32.21 -9.56 19.85
C ALA A 80 -32.93 -9.53 21.20
#